data_AF-A0A8J2JFY3-F1
#
_entry.id   AF-A0A8J2JFY3-F1
#
_cell.length_a   1.000
_cell.length_b   1.000
_cell.length_c   1.000
_cell.angle_alpha   90.00
_cell.angle_beta   90.00
_cell.angle_gamma   90.00
#
_symmetry.space_group_name_H-M   'P 1'
#
loop_
_entity.id
_entity.type
_entity.pdbx_description
1 polymer ?
#
loop_
_entity_poly.entity_id
_entity_poly.type
_entity_poly.pdbx_seq_one_letter_code
_entity_poly.pdbx_strand_id
1 'polypeptide(L)'
;MYLCRWYYLAGFLFLPFLWAINSFWFYHEAFKKPPFQEQKDIKTYVIRSAIGASIWFIGLLAWIITFQINRSSWGELGDQLSFVIPTGRA
;
A
#
# COMPACT_ATOMS: atom_id res chain seq x y z
N MET A 1 6.40 -19.06 9.55
CA MET A 1 7.31 -18.05 8.94
C MET A 1 7.21 -17.91 7.42
N TYR A 2 7.13 -18.99 6.62
CA TYR A 2 7.24 -18.91 5.15
C TYR A 2 6.20 -17.98 4.49
N LEU A 3 4.93 -18.02 4.89
CA LEU A 3 3.90 -17.11 4.37
C LEU A 3 4.24 -15.64 4.60
N CYS A 4 4.52 -15.24 5.84
CA CYS A 4 4.75 -13.83 6.18
C CYS A 4 5.93 -13.22 5.40
N ARG A 5 6.98 -14.02 5.14
CA ARG A 5 8.14 -13.62 4.34
C ARG A 5 7.80 -13.48 2.85
N TRP A 6 6.98 -14.39 2.32
CA TRP A 6 6.49 -14.31 0.93
C TRP A 6 5.56 -13.13 0.70
N TYR A 7 4.63 -12.86 1.62
CA TYR A 7 3.75 -11.70 1.53
C TYR A 7 4.53 -10.38 1.67
N TYR A 8 5.55 -10.35 2.52
CA TYR A 8 6.46 -9.21 2.59
C TYR A 8 7.22 -9.00 1.28
N LEU A 9 7.75 -10.06 0.65
CA LEU A 9 8.44 -9.97 -0.64
C LEU A 9 7.49 -9.58 -1.78
N ALA A 10 6.30 -10.15 -1.82
CA ALA A 10 5.30 -9.87 -2.85
C ALA A 10 4.80 -8.42 -2.79
N GLY A 11 4.77 -7.79 -1.61
CA GLY A 11 4.43 -6.37 -1.52
C GLY A 11 5.45 -5.42 -2.17
N PHE A 12 6.71 -5.84 -2.37
CA PHE A 12 7.67 -5.08 -3.18
C PHE A 12 7.31 -5.05 -4.68
N LEU A 13 6.40 -5.91 -5.14
CA LEU A 13 5.91 -5.95 -6.51
C LEU A 13 4.79 -4.92 -6.78
N PHE A 14 4.86 -3.73 -6.17
CA PHE A 14 3.84 -2.67 -6.26
C PHE A 14 2.45 -3.06 -5.74
N LEU A 15 2.39 -3.94 -4.75
CA LEU A 15 1.15 -4.47 -4.16
C LEU A 15 0.97 -3.98 -2.71
N PRO A 16 0.71 -2.67 -2.48
CA PRO A 16 0.58 -2.14 -1.13
C PRO A 16 -0.61 -2.71 -0.36
N PHE A 17 -1.65 -3.12 -1.06
CA PHE A 17 -2.80 -3.80 -0.47
C PHE A 17 -2.42 -5.15 0.17
N LEU A 18 -1.43 -5.83 -0.41
CA LEU A 18 -0.95 -7.10 0.09
C LEU A 18 -0.12 -6.93 1.37
N TRP A 19 0.66 -5.85 1.48
CA TRP A 19 1.30 -5.45 2.74
C TRP A 19 0.27 -5.09 3.83
N ALA A 20 -0.81 -4.40 3.49
CA ALA A 20 -1.87 -4.08 4.44
C ALA A 20 -2.55 -5.35 4.98
N ILE A 21 -2.95 -6.28 4.11
CA ILE A 21 -3.54 -7.58 4.51
C ILE A 21 -2.56 -8.35 5.41
N ASN A 22 -1.28 -8.42 5.02
CA ASN A 22 -0.25 -9.09 5.81
C ASN A 22 -0.16 -8.50 7.22
N SER A 23 -0.17 -7.16 7.33
CA SER A 23 -0.13 -6.50 8.63
C SER A 23 -1.37 -6.78 9.48
N PHE A 24 -2.59 -6.70 8.92
CA PHE A 24 -3.82 -6.96 9.68
C PHE A 24 -3.96 -8.43 10.10
N TRP A 25 -3.62 -9.37 9.21
CA TRP A 25 -3.77 -10.80 9.49
C TRP A 25 -2.79 -11.27 10.56
N PHE A 26 -1.51 -10.89 10.42
CA PHE A 26 -0.48 -11.26 11.38
C PHE A 26 -0.45 -10.36 12.62
N TYR A 27 -1.22 -9.27 12.69
CA TYR A 27 -1.34 -8.44 13.90
C TYR A 27 -1.85 -9.25 15.10
N HIS A 28 -2.86 -10.08 14.88
CA HIS A 28 -3.40 -10.94 15.95
C HIS A 28 -2.35 -11.96 16.41
N GLU A 29 -1.64 -12.59 15.46
CA GLU A 29 -0.56 -13.55 15.73
C GLU A 29 0.61 -12.91 16.48
N ALA A 30 0.97 -11.66 16.12
CA ALA A 30 2.11 -10.96 16.66
C ALA A 30 1.85 -10.28 18.01
N PHE A 31 0.62 -9.86 18.30
CA PHE A 31 0.30 -9.06 19.49
C PHE A 31 -0.66 -9.72 20.49
N LYS A 32 -1.52 -10.67 20.07
CA LYS A 32 -2.48 -11.32 20.98
C LYS A 32 -2.03 -12.68 21.51
N LYS A 33 -1.11 -13.37 20.84
CA LYS A 33 -0.62 -14.68 21.30
C LYS A 33 0.43 -14.54 22.42
N PRO A 34 0.47 -15.49 23.39
CA PRO A 34 1.48 -15.53 24.44
C PRO A 34 2.90 -15.63 23.86
N PRO A 35 3.92 -15.15 24.59
CA PRO A 35 5.28 -15.01 24.08
C PRO A 35 5.88 -16.31 23.56
N PHE A 36 6.30 -16.32 22.28
CA PHE A 36 7.03 -17.42 21.65
C PHE A 36 8.30 -16.93 20.95
N GLN A 37 9.32 -17.78 20.83
CA GLN A 37 10.66 -17.42 20.37
C GLN A 37 10.67 -16.68 19.01
N GLU A 38 9.80 -17.09 18.09
CA GLU A 38 9.67 -16.55 16.73
C GLU A 38 8.83 -15.25 16.62
N GLN A 39 8.17 -14.83 17.71
CA GLN A 39 7.23 -13.71 17.68
C GLN A 39 7.91 -12.37 17.42
N LYS A 40 9.14 -12.18 17.90
CA LYS A 40 9.91 -10.94 17.69
C LYS A 40 10.15 -10.68 16.21
N ASP A 41 10.56 -11.71 15.46
CA ASP A 41 10.84 -11.59 14.03
C ASP A 41 9.56 -11.29 13.24
N ILE A 42 8.47 -12.01 13.55
CA ILE A 42 7.14 -11.77 12.93
C ILE A 42 6.68 -10.34 13.18
N LYS A 43 6.85 -9.83 14.41
CA LYS A 43 6.47 -8.46 14.77
C LYS A 43 7.23 -7.42 13.95
N THR A 44 8.53 -7.62 13.75
CA THR A 44 9.34 -6.73 12.90
C THR A 44 8.89 -6.76 11.44
N TYR A 45 8.58 -7.93 10.87
CA TYR A 45 8.05 -8.03 9.50
C TYR A 45 6.69 -7.36 9.34
N VAL A 46 5.79 -7.51 10.32
CA VAL A 46 4.46 -6.89 10.34
C VAL A 46 4.56 -5.37 10.39
N ILE A 47 5.44 -4.83 11.25
CA ILE A 47 5.66 -3.38 11.37
C ILE A 47 6.28 -2.82 10.08
N ARG A 48 7.29 -3.49 9.52
CA ARG A 48 7.91 -3.06 8.26
C ARG A 48 6.91 -3.09 7.09
N SER A 49 6.06 -4.12 7.02
CA SER A 49 4.98 -4.20 6.02
C SER A 49 3.98 -3.05 6.19
N ALA A 50 3.60 -2.72 7.44
CA ALA A 50 2.68 -1.63 7.71
C ALA A 50 3.24 -0.28 7.28
N ILE A 51 4.52 0.00 7.61
CA ILE A 51 5.20 1.22 7.16
C ILE A 51 5.24 1.30 5.64
N GLY A 52 5.63 0.21 4.98
CA GLY A 52 5.65 0.15 3.51
C GLY A 52 4.28 0.42 2.89
N ALA A 53 3.21 -0.16 3.45
CA ALA A 53 1.84 0.08 3.00
C ALA A 53 1.43 1.55 3.21
N SER A 54 1.76 2.16 4.35
CA SER A 54 1.47 3.56 4.62
C SER A 54 2.19 4.50 3.67
N ILE A 55 3.48 4.26 3.38
CA ILE A 55 4.25 5.07 2.43
C ILE A 55 3.61 5.01 1.04
N TRP A 56 3.25 3.81 0.57
CA TRP A 56 2.56 3.65 -0.70
C TRP A 56 1.20 4.34 -0.73
N PHE A 57 0.43 4.21 0.34
CA PHE A 57 -0.88 4.85 0.45
C PHE A 57 -0.77 6.37 0.37
N ILE A 58 0.19 6.96 1.09
CA ILE A 58 0.46 8.40 1.04
C ILE A 58 0.93 8.81 -0.37
N GLY A 59 1.82 8.04 -0.99
CA GLY A 59 2.28 8.32 -2.36
C GLY A 59 1.16 8.28 -3.39
N LEU A 60 0.28 7.27 -3.32
CA LEU A 60 -0.89 7.16 -4.19
C LEU A 60 -1.89 8.29 -3.94
N LEU A 61 -2.16 8.64 -2.68
CA LEU A 61 -3.02 9.77 -2.36
C LEU A 61 -2.45 11.09 -2.89
N ALA A 62 -1.16 11.34 -2.68
CA ALA A 62 -0.50 12.54 -3.19
C ALA A 62 -0.58 12.61 -4.73
N TRP A 63 -0.36 11.48 -5.41
CA TRP A 63 -0.53 11.38 -6.86
C TRP A 63 -1.96 11.66 -7.31
N ILE A 64 -2.96 11.04 -6.67
CA ILE A 64 -4.38 11.24 -6.99
C ILE A 64 -4.76 12.70 -6.79
N ILE A 65 -4.40 13.31 -5.66
CA ILE A 65 -4.72 14.72 -5.38
C ILE A 65 -4.06 15.63 -6.42
N THR A 66 -2.77 15.42 -6.71
CA THR A 66 -2.03 16.21 -7.71
C THR A 66 -2.67 16.09 -9.08
N PHE A 67 -3.01 14.86 -9.50
CA PHE A 67 -3.65 14.59 -10.78
C PHE A 67 -5.04 15.23 -10.83
N GLN A 68 -5.87 15.09 -9.81
CA GLN A 68 -7.21 15.68 -9.79
C GLN A 68 -7.20 17.23 -9.83
N ILE A 69 -6.24 17.87 -9.15
CA ILE A 69 -6.12 19.34 -9.15
C ILE A 69 -5.54 19.87 -10.46
N ASN A 70 -4.49 19.23 -10.98
CA ASN A 70 -3.74 19.77 -12.12
C ASN A 70 -4.09 19.14 -13.47
N ARG A 71 -4.95 18.11 -13.50
CA ARG A 71 -5.36 17.44 -14.75
C ARG A 71 -5.76 18.43 -15.84
N SER A 72 -6.59 19.42 -15.53
CA SER A 72 -7.09 20.38 -16.50
C SER A 72 -6.01 21.35 -16.99
N SER A 73 -4.99 21.64 -16.16
CA SER A 73 -3.87 22.48 -16.56
C SER A 73 -2.80 21.74 -17.36
N TRP A 74 -2.83 20.41 -17.37
CA TRP A 74 -1.87 19.57 -18.11
C TRP A 74 -2.23 19.37 -19.59
N GLY A 75 -3.41 19.81 -20.03
CA GLY A 75 -3.84 19.74 -21.43
C GLY A 75 -3.82 18.31 -21.97
N GLU A 76 -3.20 18.11 -23.14
CA GLU A 76 -3.15 16.82 -23.84
C GLU A 76 -2.54 15.69 -22.99
N LEU A 77 -1.52 15.99 -22.15
CA LEU A 77 -0.94 15.00 -21.23
C LEU A 77 -1.96 14.56 -20.16
N GLY A 78 -2.77 15.49 -19.67
CA GLY A 78 -3.85 15.20 -18.73
C GLY A 78 -4.89 14.27 -19.34
N ASP A 79 -5.23 14.48 -20.62
CA ASP A 79 -6.20 13.67 -21.35
C ASP A 79 -5.69 12.27 -21.70
N GLN A 80 -4.42 12.16 -22.13
CA GLN A 80 -3.78 10.86 -22.39
C GLN A 80 -3.61 10.01 -21.14
N LEU A 81 -3.35 10.63 -19.98
CA LEU A 81 -3.22 9.93 -18.70
C LEU A 81 -4.56 9.57 -18.06
N SER A 82 -5.68 10.16 -18.50
CA SER A 82 -7.01 9.76 -18.04
C SER A 82 -7.43 8.45 -18.66
N PHE A 83 -7.73 7.50 -17.79
CA PHE A 83 -8.50 6.33 -18.18
C PHE A 83 -10.00 6.65 -18.31
N VAL A 84 -10.53 7.54 -17.48
CA VAL A 84 -11.93 7.99 -17.50
C VAL A 84 -11.97 9.50 -17.64
N ILE A 85 -12.49 9.97 -18.78
CA ILE A 85 -12.70 11.39 -19.04
C ILE A 85 -14.14 11.73 -18.60
N PRO A 86 -14.35 12.65 -17.65
CA PRO A 86 -15.69 13.04 -17.25
C PRO A 86 -16.40 13.77 -18.40
N THR A 87 -17.45 13.17 -18.96
CA THR A 87 -18.21 13.70 -20.11
C THR A 87 -18.98 15.00 -19.83
N GLY A 88 -18.97 15.50 -18.59
CA GLY A 88 -19.70 16.69 -18.16
C GLY A 88 -18.86 17.87 -17.67
N ARG A 89 -17.52 17.79 -17.72
CA ARG A 89 -16.63 18.90 -17.37
C ARG A 89 -15.50 18.99 -18.40
N ALA A 90 -15.46 20.13 -19.08
CA ALA A 90 -14.35 20.55 -19.94
C ALA A 90 -13.14 20.95 -19.10
#